data_AF-A0A6H1ZSP1-F1
#
_entry.id   AF-A0A6H1ZSP1-F1
#
_cell.length_a   1.000
_cell.length_b   1.000
_cell.length_c   1.000
_cell.angle_alpha   90.00
_cell.angle_beta   90.00
_cell.angle_gamma   90.00
#
_symmetry.space_group_name_H-M   'P 1'
#
loop_
_entity.id
_entity.type
_entity.pdbx_description
1 polymer ?
#
loop_
_entity_poly.entity_id
_entity_poly.type
_entity_poly.pdbx_seq_one_letter_code
_entity_poly.pdbx_strand_id
1 'polypeptide(L)'
;MSNLLTTHQLLDEYWNLIEEKEYLELPEEEVKAIDAKLVVVEQQMTHKIDNIRDLKLELNRRKSVIDSEKAILKAEVDRLSKRAASFDKINERIDGLSINLLETIGKPNKSGNPSIQTDLATYSVVSRWSKLDITDIDKIPDDCLEIAWKYDNIEMRKRVIDAGGETEYGVVTKKKGLQIR
;
A
#
# COMPACT_ATOMS: atom_id res chain seq x y z
N MET A 1 -30.44 6.89 -34.87
CA MET A 1 -29.45 6.29 -33.96
C MET A 1 -28.41 5.63 -34.83
N SER A 2 -27.15 6.08 -34.81
CA SER A 2 -26.09 5.42 -35.58
C SER A 2 -25.83 4.05 -34.93
N ASN A 3 -26.20 2.97 -35.62
CA ASN A 3 -25.79 1.62 -35.25
C ASN A 3 -24.28 1.51 -35.49
N LEU A 4 -23.49 2.04 -34.55
CA LEU A 4 -22.04 1.88 -34.55
C LEU A 4 -21.74 0.43 -34.19
N LEU A 5 -21.30 -0.34 -35.19
CA LEU A 5 -20.91 -1.74 -35.01
C LEU A 5 -19.81 -1.85 -33.95
N THR A 6 -19.99 -2.82 -33.05
CA THR A 6 -18.98 -3.17 -32.04
C THR A 6 -17.74 -3.76 -32.69
N THR A 7 -16.62 -3.82 -31.96
CA THR A 7 -15.34 -4.27 -32.56
C THR A 7 -15.41 -5.73 -32.92
N HIS A 8 -16.10 -6.53 -32.10
CA HIS A 8 -16.41 -7.92 -32.39
C HIS A 8 -17.30 -8.05 -33.63
N GLN A 9 -18.38 -7.27 -33.73
CA GLN A 9 -19.24 -7.30 -34.92
C GLN A 9 -18.50 -6.96 -36.21
N LEU A 10 -17.58 -5.99 -36.20
CA LEU A 10 -16.76 -5.68 -37.37
C LEU A 10 -15.83 -6.85 -37.74
N LEU A 11 -15.20 -7.47 -36.74
CA LEU A 11 -14.31 -8.63 -36.97
C LEU A 11 -15.09 -9.83 -37.52
N ASP A 12 -16.25 -10.13 -36.94
CA ASP A 12 -17.11 -11.22 -37.39
C ASP A 12 -17.60 -10.96 -38.83
N GLU A 13 -18.03 -9.74 -39.13
CA GLU A 13 -18.44 -9.34 -40.48
C GLU A 13 -17.28 -9.44 -41.50
N TYR A 14 -16.08 -9.05 -41.11
CA TYR A 14 -14.88 -9.19 -41.95
C TYR A 14 -14.56 -10.65 -42.26
N TRP A 15 -14.54 -11.52 -41.24
CA TRP A 15 -14.26 -12.94 -41.43
C TRP A 15 -15.34 -13.64 -42.24
N ASN A 16 -16.62 -13.34 -42.00
CA ASN A 16 -17.72 -13.89 -42.79
C ASN A 16 -17.60 -13.50 -44.27
N LEU A 17 -17.25 -12.25 -44.57
CA LEU A 17 -17.07 -11.79 -45.96
C LEU A 17 -15.85 -12.45 -46.64
N ILE A 18 -14.77 -12.73 -45.89
CA ILE A 18 -13.63 -13.49 -46.41
C ILE A 18 -14.04 -14.94 -46.69
N GLU A 19 -14.73 -15.59 -45.76
CA GLU A 19 -15.17 -16.97 -45.93
C GLU A 19 -16.15 -17.11 -47.10
N GLU A 20 -17.11 -16.18 -47.25
CA GLU A 20 -18.01 -16.14 -48.40
C GLU A 20 -17.25 -15.98 -49.72
N LYS A 21 -16.17 -15.18 -49.74
CA LYS A 21 -15.36 -14.98 -50.94
C LYS A 21 -14.50 -16.18 -51.31
N GLU A 22 -13.91 -16.86 -50.32
CA GLU A 22 -12.94 -17.94 -50.56
C GLU A 22 -13.59 -19.32 -50.73
N TYR A 23 -14.71 -19.58 -50.07
CA TYR A 23 -15.28 -20.93 -49.99
C TYR A 23 -16.57 -21.13 -50.81
N LEU A 24 -17.21 -20.05 -51.27
CA LEU A 24 -18.36 -20.15 -52.16
C LEU A 24 -17.93 -19.85 -53.60
N GLU A 25 -18.27 -20.74 -54.53
CA GLU A 25 -18.12 -20.50 -55.98
C GLU A 25 -19.15 -19.46 -56.45
N LEU A 26 -18.92 -18.20 -56.09
CA LEU A 26 -19.84 -17.10 -56.39
C LEU A 26 -19.62 -16.55 -57.81
N PRO A 27 -20.68 -16.05 -58.47
CA PRO A 27 -20.56 -15.30 -59.71
C PRO A 27 -19.65 -14.07 -59.56
N GLU A 28 -18.99 -13.67 -60.65
CA GLU A 28 -18.00 -12.59 -60.67
C GLU A 28 -18.55 -11.22 -60.20
N GLU A 29 -19.86 -10.97 -60.39
CA GLU A 29 -20.54 -9.77 -59.89
C GLU A 29 -20.73 -9.78 -58.37
N GLU A 30 -20.98 -10.94 -57.76
CA GLU A 30 -21.14 -11.09 -56.31
C GLU A 30 -19.79 -10.97 -55.60
N VAL A 31 -18.71 -11.48 -56.20
CA VAL A 31 -17.34 -11.30 -55.72
C VAL A 31 -16.97 -9.81 -55.67
N LYS A 32 -17.29 -9.03 -56.72
CA LYS A 32 -17.07 -7.57 -56.74
C LYS A 32 -17.88 -6.84 -55.67
N ALA A 33 -19.10 -7.30 -55.40
CA ALA A 33 -19.93 -6.73 -54.35
C ALA A 33 -19.37 -7.01 -52.94
N ILE A 34 -18.80 -8.20 -52.72
CA ILE A 34 -18.09 -8.56 -51.48
C ILE A 34 -16.82 -7.72 -51.32
N ASP A 35 -16.03 -7.53 -52.38
CA ASP A 35 -14.84 -6.67 -52.34
C ASP A 35 -15.17 -5.23 -51.95
N ALA A 36 -16.25 -4.68 -52.49
CA ALA A 36 -16.71 -3.34 -52.11
C ALA A 36 -17.12 -3.27 -50.62
N LYS A 37 -17.75 -4.32 -50.08
CA LYS A 37 -18.10 -4.41 -48.65
C LYS A 37 -16.88 -4.56 -47.77
N LEU A 38 -15.91 -5.40 -48.15
CA LEU A 38 -14.64 -5.57 -47.42
C LEU A 38 -13.91 -4.23 -47.27
N VAL A 39 -13.81 -3.44 -48.33
CA VAL A 39 -13.19 -2.11 -48.27
C VAL A 39 -13.90 -1.20 -47.26
N VAL A 40 -15.23 -1.24 -47.20
CA VAL A 40 -16.01 -0.45 -46.22
C VAL A 40 -15.75 -0.92 -44.79
N VAL A 41 -15.74 -2.24 -44.56
CA VAL A 41 -15.47 -2.82 -43.22
C VAL A 41 -14.04 -2.49 -42.76
N GLU A 42 -13.05 -2.59 -43.65
CA GLU A 42 -11.65 -2.23 -43.37
C GLU A 42 -11.49 -0.74 -43.01
N GLN A 43 -12.18 0.16 -43.72
CA GLN A 43 -12.20 1.58 -43.38
C GLN A 43 -12.82 1.83 -42.01
N GLN A 44 -13.92 1.15 -41.68
CA GLN A 44 -14.57 1.25 -40.37
C GLN A 44 -13.67 0.71 -39.24
N MET A 45 -12.97 -0.40 -39.48
CA MET A 45 -11.98 -0.94 -38.54
C MET A 45 -10.82 0.04 -38.33
N THR A 46 -10.28 0.62 -39.39
CA THR A 46 -9.16 1.58 -39.32
C THR A 46 -9.57 2.81 -38.50
N HIS A 47 -10.74 3.39 -38.79
CA HIS A 47 -11.26 4.52 -38.03
C HIS A 47 -11.44 4.17 -36.54
N LYS A 48 -11.84 2.93 -36.23
CA LYS A 48 -12.00 2.47 -34.86
C LYS A 48 -10.66 2.30 -34.13
N ILE A 49 -9.62 1.84 -34.83
CA ILE A 49 -8.26 1.76 -34.30
C ILE A 49 -7.76 3.16 -33.94
N ASP A 50 -7.97 4.15 -34.82
CA ASP A 50 -7.59 5.55 -34.57
C ASP A 50 -8.30 6.11 -33.33
N ASN A 51 -9.61 5.90 -33.21
CA ASN A 51 -10.39 6.32 -32.04
C ASN A 51 -9.88 5.67 -30.74
N ILE A 52 -9.53 4.37 -30.76
CA ILE A 52 -8.95 3.66 -29.61
C ILE A 52 -7.58 4.25 -29.25
N ARG A 53 -6.76 4.56 -30.26
CA ARG A 53 -5.44 5.16 -30.07
C ARG A 53 -5.54 6.54 -29.44
N ASP A 54 -6.44 7.38 -29.91
CA ASP A 54 -6.69 8.72 -29.38
C ASP A 54 -7.16 8.66 -27.94
N LEU A 55 -8.10 7.76 -27.64
CA LEU A 55 -8.57 7.53 -26.28
C LEU A 55 -7.43 7.06 -25.36
N LYS A 56 -6.54 6.18 -25.84
CA LYS A 56 -5.36 5.73 -25.10
C LYS A 56 -4.38 6.88 -24.84
N LEU A 57 -4.15 7.75 -25.82
CA LEU A 57 -3.30 8.93 -25.66
C LEU A 57 -3.87 9.89 -24.61
N GLU A 58 -5.17 10.14 -24.65
CA GLU A 58 -5.86 10.99 -23.68
C GLU A 58 -5.82 10.41 -22.25
N LEU A 59 -6.03 9.09 -22.11
CA LEU A 59 -5.87 8.40 -20.83
C LEU A 59 -4.44 8.53 -20.27
N ASN A 60 -3.43 8.40 -21.13
CA ASN A 60 -2.04 8.55 -20.72
C ASN A 60 -1.72 9.98 -20.28
N ARG A 61 -2.25 10.99 -20.96
CA ARG A 61 -2.11 12.40 -20.55
C ARG A 61 -2.71 12.63 -19.16
N ARG A 62 -3.94 12.17 -18.94
CA ARG A 62 -4.62 12.30 -17.64
C ARG A 62 -3.88 11.57 -16.53
N LYS A 63 -3.38 10.36 -16.82
CA LYS A 63 -2.54 9.61 -15.87
C LYS A 63 -1.27 10.39 -15.50
N SER A 64 -0.59 10.99 -16.48
CA SER A 64 0.61 11.79 -16.24
C SER A 64 0.34 12.98 -15.30
N VAL A 65 -0.82 13.62 -15.42
CA VAL A 65 -1.22 14.71 -14.51
C VAL A 65 -1.37 14.18 -13.08
N ILE A 66 -2.09 13.07 -12.90
CA ILE A 66 -2.27 12.44 -11.58
C ILE A 66 -0.92 12.04 -10.97
N ASP A 67 -0.01 11.47 -11.77
CA ASP A 67 1.31 11.06 -11.29
C ASP A 67 2.16 12.27 -10.86
N SER A 68 2.02 13.42 -11.55
CA SER A 68 2.66 14.67 -11.16
C SER A 68 2.09 15.25 -9.85
N GLU A 69 0.77 15.20 -9.67
CA GLU A 69 0.12 15.65 -8.42
C GLU A 69 0.56 14.80 -7.23
N LYS A 70 0.64 13.47 -7.40
CA LYS A 70 1.17 12.56 -6.38
C LYS A 70 2.60 12.92 -5.99
N ALA A 71 3.45 13.25 -6.95
CA ALA A 71 4.83 13.63 -6.68
C ALA A 71 4.91 14.93 -5.87
N ILE A 72 4.10 15.94 -6.21
CA ILE A 72 4.02 17.21 -5.47
C ILE A 72 3.54 16.98 -4.04
N LEU A 73 2.46 16.21 -3.86
CA LEU A 73 1.93 15.92 -2.53
C LEU A 73 2.93 15.16 -1.65
N LYS A 74 3.67 14.20 -2.23
CA LYS A 74 4.72 13.48 -1.50
C LYS A 74 5.84 14.43 -1.03
N ALA A 75 6.27 15.34 -1.90
CA ALA A 75 7.28 16.34 -1.52
C ALA A 75 6.81 17.25 -0.38
N GLU A 76 5.53 17.63 -0.36
CA GLU A 76 4.97 18.44 0.73
C GLU A 76 4.85 17.63 2.03
N VAL A 77 4.46 16.35 1.97
CA VAL A 77 4.49 15.45 3.14
C VAL A 77 5.91 15.34 3.72
N ASP A 78 6.92 15.15 2.87
CA ASP A 78 8.32 15.06 3.30
C ASP A 78 8.79 16.38 3.96
N ARG A 79 8.39 17.52 3.40
CA ARG A 79 8.68 18.85 3.95
C ARG A 79 8.05 19.03 5.33
N LEU A 80 6.75 18.71 5.48
CA LEU A 80 6.03 18.82 6.75
C LEU A 80 6.62 17.88 7.79
N SER A 81 6.97 16.66 7.41
CA SER A 81 7.60 15.67 8.29
C SER A 81 8.95 16.15 8.84
N LYS A 82 9.79 16.75 7.99
CA LYS A 82 11.05 17.38 8.43
C LYS A 82 10.81 18.53 9.40
N ARG A 83 9.77 19.32 9.17
CA ARG A 83 9.42 20.45 10.05
C ARG A 83 8.91 19.96 11.41
N ALA A 84 8.08 18.92 11.44
CA ALA A 84 7.65 18.27 12.68
C ALA A 84 8.84 17.74 13.48
N ALA A 85 9.75 16.99 12.84
CA ALA A 85 10.95 16.50 13.49
C ALA A 85 11.86 17.63 14.03
N SER A 86 11.86 18.81 13.40
CA SER A 86 12.56 19.97 13.94
C SER A 86 11.90 20.52 15.20
N PHE A 87 10.58 20.51 15.29
CA PHE A 87 9.87 20.91 16.51
C PHE A 87 10.11 19.92 17.63
N ASP A 88 10.11 18.62 17.35
CA ASP A 88 10.41 17.58 18.35
C ASP A 88 11.80 17.79 18.95
N LYS A 89 12.82 18.05 18.12
CA LYS A 89 14.18 18.36 18.61
C LYS A 89 14.24 19.65 19.45
N ILE A 90 13.44 20.66 19.11
CA ILE A 90 13.36 21.88 19.91
C ILE A 90 12.72 21.59 21.26
N ASN A 91 11.64 20.81 21.28
CA ASN A 91 10.98 20.39 22.52
C ASN A 91 11.94 19.58 23.40
N GLU A 92 12.63 18.58 22.86
CA GLU A 92 13.64 17.80 23.59
C GLU A 92 14.73 18.70 24.19
N ARG A 93 15.18 19.71 23.44
CA ARG A 93 16.17 20.68 23.94
C ARG A 93 15.60 21.53 25.07
N ILE A 94 14.35 22.00 24.95
CA ILE A 94 13.67 22.79 25.99
C ILE A 94 13.49 21.94 27.24
N ASP A 95 13.10 20.67 27.10
CA ASP A 95 12.95 19.73 28.20
C ASP A 95 14.29 19.51 28.90
N GLY A 96 15.36 19.28 28.15
CA GLY A 96 16.72 19.14 28.69
C GLY A 96 17.19 20.39 29.44
N LEU A 97 16.94 21.59 28.90
CA LEU A 97 17.23 22.84 29.60
C LEU A 97 16.41 23.00 30.88
N SER A 98 15.13 22.61 30.84
CA SER A 98 14.23 22.66 31.99
C SER A 98 14.67 21.71 33.10
N ILE A 99 15.09 20.49 32.76
CA ILE A 99 15.67 19.51 33.68
C ILE A 99 16.96 20.07 34.30
N ASN A 100 17.88 20.60 33.50
CA ASN A 100 19.14 21.17 34.01
C ASN A 100 18.89 22.33 34.99
N LEU A 101 17.92 23.20 34.70
CA LEU A 101 17.53 24.28 35.61
C LEU A 101 16.93 23.71 36.90
N LEU A 102 16.04 22.71 36.80
CA LEU A 102 15.45 22.02 37.95
C LEU A 102 16.52 21.38 38.84
N GLU A 103 17.52 20.73 38.26
CA GLU A 103 18.61 20.11 39.02
C GLU A 103 19.55 21.15 39.66
N THR A 104 19.72 22.31 39.04
CA THR A 104 20.67 23.34 39.51
C THR A 104 20.08 24.21 40.63
N ILE A 105 18.84 24.69 40.47
CA ILE A 105 18.20 25.64 41.41
C ILE A 105 16.95 25.07 42.08
N GLY A 106 16.49 23.88 41.69
CA GLY A 106 15.30 23.26 42.26
C GLY A 106 15.52 22.79 43.69
N LYS A 107 14.47 22.96 44.49
CA LYS A 107 14.47 22.53 45.88
C LYS A 107 13.80 21.17 46.00
N PRO A 108 14.31 20.27 46.85
CA PRO A 108 13.70 18.98 47.06
C PRO A 108 12.27 19.16 47.59
N ASN A 109 11.31 18.52 46.93
CA ASN A 109 9.94 18.44 47.40
C ASN A 109 9.81 17.40 48.53
N LYS A 110 8.58 17.18 49.03
CA LYS A 110 8.29 16.19 50.09
C LYS A 110 8.73 14.76 49.74
N SER A 111 8.93 14.45 48.46
CA SER A 111 9.38 13.15 47.97
C SER A 111 10.88 13.11 47.66
N GLY A 112 11.63 14.18 47.93
CA GLY A 112 13.07 14.29 47.68
C GLY A 112 13.45 14.65 46.25
N ASN A 113 12.48 14.86 45.35
CA ASN A 113 12.74 15.20 43.95
C ASN A 113 12.94 16.72 43.78
N PRO A 114 13.89 17.16 42.93
CA PRO A 114 14.08 18.58 42.63
C PRO A 114 12.84 19.16 41.93
N SER A 115 12.33 20.25 42.49
CA SER A 115 11.15 20.95 41.99
C SER A 115 11.34 22.46 42.00
N ILE A 116 10.75 23.13 41.01
CA ILE A 116 10.68 24.59 40.92
C ILE A 116 9.25 24.98 40.63
N GLN A 117 8.75 25.93 41.40
CA GLN A 117 7.47 26.57 41.15
C GLN A 117 7.71 27.89 40.43
N THR A 118 7.09 28.05 39.26
CA THR A 118 7.02 29.34 38.55
C THR A 118 5.61 29.93 38.71
N ASP A 119 5.42 31.15 38.22
CA ASP A 119 4.11 31.84 38.26
C ASP A 119 3.02 31.11 37.46
N LEU A 120 3.41 30.20 36.55
CA LEU A 120 2.50 29.49 35.64
C LEU A 120 2.31 28.02 36.01
N ALA A 121 3.35 27.35 36.51
CA ALA A 121 3.30 25.91 36.79
C ALA A 121 4.37 25.47 37.78
N THR A 122 4.17 24.30 38.39
CA THR A 122 5.19 23.60 39.16
C THR A 122 5.81 22.51 38.29
N TYR A 123 7.11 22.58 38.09
CA TYR A 123 7.88 21.57 37.39
C TYR A 123 8.61 20.69 38.40
N SER A 124 8.54 19.38 38.22
CA SER A 124 9.25 18.40 39.05
C SER A 124 9.81 17.30 38.17
N VAL A 125 11.09 16.99 38.35
CA VAL A 125 11.68 15.81 37.70
C VAL A 125 11.25 14.58 38.49
N VAL A 126 10.53 13.68 37.83
CA VAL A 126 10.17 12.38 38.40
C VAL A 126 10.98 11.32 37.67
N SER A 127 11.93 10.70 38.34
CA SER A 127 12.57 9.49 37.81
C SER A 127 11.51 8.39 37.73
N ARG A 128 10.95 8.19 36.54
CA ARG A 128 10.15 7.01 36.26
C ARG A 128 11.13 5.91 35.93
N TRP A 129 11.15 4.83 36.70
CA TRP A 129 11.85 3.61 36.31
C TRP A 129 11.27 3.16 34.96
N SER A 130 12.05 3.34 33.89
CA SER A 130 11.70 2.84 32.57
C SER A 130 11.74 1.31 32.57
N LYS A 131 11.14 0.70 31.54
CA LYS A 131 11.26 -0.75 31.31
C LYS A 131 12.74 -1.14 31.29
N LEU A 132 13.10 -2.16 32.06
CA LEU A 132 14.44 -2.73 32.07
C LEU A 132 14.68 -3.43 30.73
N ASP A 133 15.73 -3.05 30.00
CA ASP A 133 16.23 -3.83 28.88
C ASP A 133 16.89 -5.10 29.43
N ILE A 134 16.19 -6.23 29.33
CA ILE A 134 16.68 -7.49 29.85
C ILE A 134 17.63 -8.09 28.81
N THR A 135 18.91 -8.13 29.15
CA THR A 135 19.98 -8.68 28.30
C THR A 135 20.02 -10.21 28.28
N ASP A 136 19.45 -10.87 29.28
CA ASP A 136 19.45 -12.33 29.43
C ASP A 136 18.10 -12.82 29.96
N ILE A 137 17.29 -13.37 29.04
CA ILE A 137 15.91 -13.80 29.31
C ILE A 137 15.86 -15.01 30.23
N ASP A 138 16.88 -15.88 30.18
CA ASP A 138 16.92 -17.13 30.93
C ASP A 138 17.18 -16.92 32.44
N LYS A 139 17.53 -15.68 32.83
CA LYS A 139 17.71 -15.27 34.23
C LYS A 139 16.48 -14.61 34.84
N ILE A 140 15.42 -14.38 34.06
CA ILE A 140 14.18 -13.78 34.56
C ILE A 140 13.35 -14.88 35.23
N PRO A 141 12.85 -14.67 36.46
CA PRO A 141 11.88 -15.57 37.07
C PRO A 141 10.63 -15.75 36.19
N ASP A 142 10.14 -16.99 36.07
CA ASP A 142 8.98 -17.33 35.22
C ASP A 142 7.72 -16.49 35.54
N ASP A 143 7.56 -16.08 36.80
CA ASP A 143 6.45 -15.25 37.28
C ASP A 143 6.38 -13.86 36.62
N CYS A 144 7.50 -13.40 36.04
CA CYS A 144 7.60 -12.10 35.37
C CYS A 144 7.41 -12.19 33.84
N LEU A 145 7.22 -13.40 33.28
CA LEU A 145 7.12 -13.64 31.84
C LEU A 145 5.65 -13.83 31.42
N GLU A 146 5.14 -12.92 30.57
CA GLU A 146 3.84 -13.14 29.91
C GLU A 146 4.06 -13.96 28.63
N ILE A 147 3.69 -15.25 28.67
CA ILE A 147 3.81 -16.16 27.52
C ILE A 147 2.60 -15.97 26.60
N ALA A 148 2.78 -15.21 25.51
CA ALA A 148 1.78 -15.07 24.45
C ALA A 148 1.92 -16.20 23.41
N TRP A 149 0.90 -17.05 23.31
CA TRP A 149 0.84 -18.10 22.29
C TRP A 149 0.31 -17.51 20.98
N LYS A 150 1.12 -17.53 19.91
CA LYS A 150 0.67 -17.20 18.55
C LYS A 150 0.88 -18.39 17.61
N TYR A 151 -0.17 -18.72 16.85
CA TYR A 151 -0.10 -19.73 15.79
C TYR A 151 0.38 -19.09 14.49
N ASP A 152 1.38 -19.70 13.86
CA ASP A 152 1.82 -19.32 12.52
C ASP A 152 0.85 -19.91 11.47
N ASN A 153 -0.22 -19.16 11.20
CA ASN A 153 -1.29 -19.59 10.30
C ASN A 153 -0.81 -19.80 8.85
N ILE A 154 0.32 -19.21 8.46
CA ILE A 154 0.88 -19.36 7.10
C ILE A 154 1.52 -20.74 6.97
N GLU A 155 2.31 -21.16 7.95
CA GLU A 155 2.94 -22.48 7.97
C GLU A 155 1.88 -23.58 8.10
N MET A 156 0.85 -23.36 8.91
CA MET A 156 -0.30 -24.27 9.04
C MET A 156 -1.03 -24.47 7.71
N ARG A 157 -1.29 -23.39 6.95
CA ARG A 157 -1.93 -23.49 5.64
C ARG A 157 -1.09 -24.26 4.62
N LYS A 158 0.23 -24.06 4.62
CA LYS A 158 1.13 -24.81 3.73
C LYS A 158 1.07 -26.31 4.01
N ARG A 159 1.17 -26.71 5.28
CA ARG A 159 1.12 -28.14 5.66
C ARG A 159 -0.22 -28.81 5.31
N VAL A 160 -1.34 -28.09 5.47
CA VAL A 160 -2.68 -28.63 5.10
C VAL A 160 -2.83 -28.79 3.58
N ILE A 161 -2.25 -27.87 2.80
CA ILE A 161 -2.24 -27.97 1.34
C ILE A 161 -1.34 -29.13 0.89
N ASP A 162 -0.15 -29.27 1.48
CA ASP A 162 0.79 -30.34 1.17
C ASP A 162 0.24 -31.73 1.57
N ALA A 163 -0.61 -31.79 2.60
CA ALA A 163 -1.30 -33.01 3.05
C ALA A 163 -2.63 -33.29 2.29
N GLY A 164 -2.91 -32.60 1.18
CA GLY A 164 -4.07 -32.91 0.33
C GLY A 164 -5.43 -32.60 0.95
N GLY A 165 -5.49 -31.75 1.99
CA GLY A 165 -6.74 -31.33 2.63
C GLY A 165 -7.19 -32.18 3.82
N GLU A 166 -6.46 -33.22 4.19
CA GLU A 166 -6.70 -33.95 5.45
C GLU A 166 -5.96 -33.25 6.60
N THR A 167 -6.70 -32.94 7.67
CA THR A 167 -6.14 -32.31 8.88
C THR A 167 -5.58 -33.39 9.80
N GLU A 168 -4.43 -33.96 9.45
CA GLU A 168 -3.64 -34.69 10.43
C GLU A 168 -3.07 -33.70 11.45
N TYR A 169 -3.22 -34.00 12.74
CA TYR A 169 -2.70 -33.21 13.85
C TYR A 169 -1.16 -33.20 13.83
N GLY A 170 -0.59 -32.36 12.97
CA GLY A 170 0.84 -32.11 12.93
C GLY A 170 1.27 -31.30 14.14
N VAL A 171 2.35 -31.74 14.81
CA VAL A 171 2.99 -30.96 15.87
C VAL A 171 3.48 -29.64 15.27
N VAL A 172 2.83 -28.54 15.66
CA VAL A 172 3.20 -27.19 15.26
C VAL A 172 4.37 -26.74 16.13
N THR A 173 5.49 -26.37 15.50
CA THR A 173 6.63 -25.81 16.19
C THR A 173 6.25 -24.45 16.75
N LYS A 174 6.05 -24.38 18.06
CA LYS A 174 5.65 -23.17 18.80
C LYS A 174 6.74 -22.11 18.67
N LYS A 175 6.48 -21.00 17.96
CA LYS A 175 7.33 -19.81 18.02
C LYS A 175 6.98 -19.02 19.28
N LYS A 176 7.89 -19.01 20.26
CA LYS A 176 7.79 -18.14 21.43
C LYS A 176 7.94 -16.68 20.98
N GLY A 177 6.91 -15.88 21.16
CA GLY A 177 6.97 -14.43 21.05
C GLY A 177 6.78 -13.82 22.43
N LEU A 178 7.79 -13.09 22.91
CA LEU A 178 7.74 -12.39 24.20
C LEU A 178 7.10 -11.02 24.01
N GLN A 179 6.11 -10.70 24.85
CA GLN A 179 5.63 -9.34 25.05
C GLN A 179 5.85 -8.97 26.51
N ILE A 180 6.50 -7.83 26.75
CA ILE A 180 6.81 -7.32 28.09
C ILE A 180 5.86 -6.14 28.38
N ARG A 181 5.08 -6.24 29.47
CA ARG A 181 4.18 -5.17 29.93
C ARG A 181 4.91 -3.91 30.37
#